data_AF-A0A7M1UPX4-F1
#
_entry.id   AF-A0A7M1UPX4-F1
#
_cell.length_a   1.000
_cell.length_b   1.000
_cell.length_c   1.000
_cell.angle_alpha   90.00
_cell.angle_beta   90.00
_cell.angle_gamma   90.00
#
_symmetry.space_group_name_H-M   'P 1'
#
loop_
_entity.id
_entity.type
_entity.pdbx_description
1 polymer ?
#
loop_
_entity_poly.entity_id
_entity_poly.type
_entity_poly.pdbx_seq_one_letter_code
_entity_poly.pdbx_strand_id
1 'polypeptide(L)' 'MGRSTPSLWISVSEYVERLRKVSEMLPMDEKEGVLRFLEDLESTISLCMHTGVADPLEVLFIHLIRKMNKECESR' A
#
# COMPACT_ATOMS: atom_id res chain seq x y z
N MET A 1 -31.57 1.86 -3.59
CA MET A 1 -30.48 2.23 -2.65
C MET A 1 -29.16 1.76 -3.26
N GLY A 2 -28.48 2.63 -4.01
CA GLY A 2 -27.19 2.30 -4.62
C GLY A 2 -26.10 2.43 -3.56
N ARG A 3 -25.47 1.31 -3.17
CA ARG A 3 -24.23 1.38 -2.41
C ARG A 3 -23.17 1.94 -3.35
N SER A 4 -22.74 3.18 -3.12
CA SER A 4 -21.57 3.74 -3.80
C SER A 4 -20.39 2.84 -3.45
N THR A 5 -19.86 2.11 -4.44
CA THR A 5 -18.58 1.41 -4.28
C THR A 5 -17.55 2.45 -3.85
N PRO A 6 -16.89 2.29 -2.69
CA PRO A 6 -15.84 3.21 -2.26
C PRO A 6 -14.80 3.35 -3.38
N SER A 7 -14.26 4.54 -3.56
CA SER A 7 -13.15 4.71 -4.51
C SER A 7 -11.98 3.84 -4.04
N LEU A 8 -11.20 3.32 -5.00
CA LEU A 8 -10.00 2.53 -4.70
C LEU A 8 -9.09 3.22 -3.67
N TRP A 9 -9.00 4.56 -3.75
CA TRP A 9 -8.23 5.38 -2.83
C TRP A 9 -8.74 5.28 -1.38
N ILE A 10 -10.06 5.31 -1.17
CA ILE A 10 -10.66 5.14 0.17
C ILE A 10 -10.36 3.73 0.68
N SER A 11 -10.59 2.71 -0.15
CA SER A 11 -10.38 1.33 0.27
C SER A 11 -8.91 1.04 0.60
N VAL A 12 -7.96 1.50 -0.22
CA VAL A 12 -6.52 1.34 0.07
C VAL A 12 -6.13 2.11 1.34
N SER A 13 -6.66 3.33 1.53
CA SER A 13 -6.39 4.14 2.74
C SER A 13 -6.79 3.40 4.02
N GLU A 14 -7.93 2.72 4.03
CA GLU A 14 -8.35 1.91 5.18
C GLU A 14 -7.36 0.78 5.52
N TYR A 15 -6.80 0.12 4.50
CA TYR A 15 -5.76 -0.90 4.71
C TYR A 15 -4.47 -0.28 5.24
N VAL A 16 -4.08 0.88 4.71
CA VAL A 16 -2.88 1.62 5.17
C VAL A 16 -3.03 2.04 6.62
N GLU A 17 -4.18 2.56 7.03
CA GLU A 17 -4.44 2.92 8.43
C GLU A 17 -4.38 1.70 9.35
N ARG A 18 -4.97 0.57 8.94
CA ARG A 18 -4.86 -0.69 9.69
C ARG A 18 -3.40 -1.13 9.81
N LEU A 19 -2.63 -1.06 8.72
CA LEU A 19 -1.22 -1.44 8.71
C LEU A 19 -0.39 -0.54 9.63
N ARG A 20 -0.66 0.77 9.65
CA ARG A 20 -0.01 1.71 10.58
C ARG A 20 -0.30 1.36 12.03
N LYS A 21 -1.56 1.09 12.39
CA LYS A 21 -1.93 0.66 13.75
C LYS A 21 -1.24 -0.64 14.15
N VAL A 22 -1.16 -1.60 13.23
CA VAL A 22 -0.40 -2.85 13.47
C VAL A 22 1.07 -2.56 13.69
N SER A 23 1.68 -1.69 12.88
CA SER A 23 3.10 -1.33 13.00
C SER A 23 3.49 -0.70 14.33
N GLU A 24 2.55 -0.05 15.02
CA GLU A 24 2.78 0.52 16.36
C GLU A 24 2.94 -0.54 17.44
N MET A 25 2.45 -1.77 17.17
CA MET A 25 2.58 -2.90 18.09
C MET A 25 3.83 -3.76 17.79
N LEU A 26 4.57 -3.45 16.74
CA LEU A 26 5.76 -4.19 16.34
C LEU A 26 7.04 -3.65 17.01
N PRO A 27 8.09 -4.47 17.12
CA PRO A 27 9.44 -4.00 17.40
C PRO A 27 9.88 -2.86 16.47
N MET A 28 10.79 -2.00 16.93
CA MET A 28 11.19 -0.78 16.21
C MET A 28 11.77 -1.05 14.83
N ASP A 29 12.54 -2.13 14.68
CA ASP A 29 13.14 -2.58 13.42
C ASP A 29 12.09 -3.01 12.39
N GLU A 30 11.07 -3.78 12.83
CA GLU A 30 9.96 -4.18 11.98
C GLU A 30 9.06 -3.01 11.60
N LYS A 31 8.79 -2.12 12.56
CA LYS A 31 8.02 -0.88 12.35
C LYS A 31 8.65 -0.01 11.27
N GLU A 32 9.98 0.14 11.30
CA GLU A 32 10.70 0.91 10.28
C GLU A 32 10.53 0.30 8.89
N GLY A 33 10.58 -1.04 8.77
CA GLY A 33 10.29 -1.75 7.52
C GLY A 33 8.89 -1.45 6.98
N VAL A 34 7.87 -1.43 7.85
CA VAL A 34 6.50 -1.09 7.46
C VAL A 34 6.37 0.37 7.02
N LEU A 35 7.01 1.30 7.72
CA LEU A 35 7.00 2.72 7.34
C LEU A 35 7.67 2.93 5.98
N ARG A 36 8.84 2.31 5.75
CA ARG A 36 9.52 2.34 4.46
C ARG A 36 8.68 1.70 3.36
N PHE A 37 7.95 0.62 3.64
CA PHE A 37 6.99 0.04 2.70
C PHE A 37 5.85 1.01 2.37
N LEU A 38 5.42 1.89 3.27
CA LEU A 38 4.33 2.84 3.00
C LEU A 38 4.79 4.09 2.21
N GLU A 39 6.10 4.33 2.11
CA GLU A 39 6.65 5.43 1.31
C GLU A 39 6.38 5.24 -0.18
N ASP A 40 6.03 6.32 -0.89
CA ASP A 40 5.67 6.34 -2.31
C ASP A 40 4.44 5.51 -2.71
N LEU A 41 3.64 5.02 -1.75
CA LEU A 41 2.45 4.20 -2.03
C LEU A 41 1.44 4.94 -2.91
N GLU A 42 1.27 6.26 -2.72
CA GLU A 42 0.41 7.11 -3.54
C GLU A 42 0.74 7.01 -5.04
N SER A 43 2.03 6.94 -5.40
CA SER A 43 2.45 6.76 -6.79
C SER A 43 1.95 5.45 -7.38
N THR A 44 1.87 4.40 -6.56
CA THR A 44 1.37 3.08 -6.98
C THR A 44 -0.13 3.08 -7.10
N ILE A 45 -0.83 3.74 -6.18
CA ILE A 45 -2.27 3.96 -6.27
C ILE A 45 -2.61 4.68 -7.57
N SER A 46 -1.92 5.78 -7.89
CA SER A 46 -2.13 6.54 -9.14
C SER A 46 -1.93 5.67 -10.38
N LEU A 47 -0.89 4.84 -10.43
CA LEU A 47 -0.67 3.90 -11.55
C LEU A 47 -1.84 2.91 -11.70
N CYS A 48 -2.31 2.36 -10.58
CA CYS A 48 -3.39 1.37 -10.54
C CYS A 48 -4.77 1.96 -10.88
N MET A 49 -4.98 3.25 -10.65
CA MET A 49 -6.24 3.93 -10.99
C MET A 49 -6.52 3.95 -12.50
N HIS A 50 -5.46 3.95 -13.33
CA HIS A 50 -5.61 3.96 -14.79
C HIS A 50 -5.99 2.59 -15.38
N THR A 51 -5.60 1.51 -14.73
CA THR A 51 -5.88 0.13 -15.19
C THR A 51 -7.18 -0.43 -14.63
N GLY A 52 -7.71 0.17 -13.56
CA GLY A 52 -8.89 -0.32 -12.85
C GLY A 52 -8.52 -1.53 -12.00
N VAL A 53 -8.48 -1.35 -10.69
CA VAL A 53 -8.18 -2.43 -9.74
C VAL A 53 -9.46 -2.88 -9.05
N ALA A 54 -9.67 -4.19 -9.02
CA ALA A 54 -10.83 -4.81 -8.38
C ALA A 54 -10.64 -5.01 -6.87
N ASP A 55 -9.40 -5.18 -6.42
CA ASP A 55 -9.05 -5.45 -5.02
C ASP A 55 -7.97 -4.49 -4.50
N PRO A 56 -8.22 -3.72 -3.42
CA PRO A 56 -7.22 -2.85 -2.78
C PRO A 56 -5.90 -3.54 -2.40
N LEU A 57 -5.91 -4.85 -2.12
CA LEU A 57 -4.71 -5.63 -1.83
C LEU A 57 -3.79 -5.78 -3.05
N GLU A 58 -4.34 -5.75 -4.27
CA GLU A 58 -3.55 -5.78 -5.49
C GLU A 58 -2.59 -4.58 -5.55
N VAL A 59 -3.04 -3.40 -5.12
CA VAL A 59 -2.22 -2.19 -5.06
C VAL A 59 -1.05 -2.35 -4.08
N LEU A 60 -1.31 -2.93 -2.90
CA LEU A 60 -0.27 -3.17 -1.90
C LEU A 60 0.74 -4.22 -2.39
N PHE A 61 0.27 -5.25 -3.10
CA PHE A 61 1.12 -6.28 -3.67
C PHE A 61 2.02 -5.74 -4.80
N ILE A 62 1.45 -4.94 -5.71
CA ILE A 62 2.22 -4.24 -6.74
C ILE A 62 3.25 -3.31 -6.08
N HIS A 63 2.86 -2.61 -5.01
CA HIS A 63 3.78 -1.75 -4.29
C HIS A 63 4.95 -2.52 -3.67
N LEU A 64 4.68 -3.69 -3.09
CA LEU A 64 5.70 -4.58 -2.54
C LEU A 64 6.72 -4.98 -3.62
N ILE A 65 6.25 -5.40 -4.80
CA ILE A 65 7.13 -5.77 -5.92
C ILE A 65 7.99 -4.57 -6.34
N ARG A 66 7.42 -3.36 -6.45
CA ARG A 66 8.16 -2.15 -6.81
C ARG A 66 9.26 -1.82 -5.80
N LYS A 67 8.98 -1.97 -4.50
CA LYS A 67 9.99 -1.74 -3.44
C LYS A 67 11.08 -2.80 -3.48
N MET A 68 10.72 -4.07 -3.63
CA MET A 68 11.70 -5.17 -3.76
C MET A 68 12.67 -4.94 -4.93
N ASN A 69 12.16 -4.54 -6.10
CA ASN A 69 13.02 -4.25 -7.25
C ASN A 69 13.99 -3.09 -6.98
N LYS A 70 13.53 -1.99 -6.35
CA LYS A 70 14.41 -0.86 -5.97
C LYS A 70 15.54 -1.29 -5.02
N GLU A 71 15.24 -2.13 -4.04
CA GLU A 71 16.23 -2.64 -3.09
C GLU A 71 17.22 -3.64 -3.75
N CYS A 72 16.76 -4.39 -4.75
CA CYS A 72 17.63 -5.28 -5.53
C CYS A 72 18.57 -4.53 -6.49
N GLU A 73 18.11 -3.44 -7.10
CA GLU A 73 18.91 -2.61 -8.01
C GLU A 73 19.92 -1.70 -7.27
N SER A 74 19.74 -1.50 -5.97
CA SER A 74 20.62 -0.68 -5.12
C SER A 74 21.85 -1.45 -4.58
N ARG A 75 22.08 -2.69 -5.05
CA ARG A 75 23.24 -3.54 -4.73
C ARG A 75 24.18 -3.67 -5.92
#